data_AF-A0A836TEF2-F1
#
_entry.id   AF-A0A836TEF2-F1
#
_cell.length_a   1.000
_cell.length_b   1.000
_cell.length_c   1.000
_cell.angle_alpha   90.00
_cell.angle_beta   90.00
_cell.angle_gamma   90.00
#
_symmetry.space_group_name_H-M   'P 1'
#
loop_
_entity.id
_entity.type
_entity.pdbx_description
1 polymer ?
#
loop_
_entity_poly.entity_id
_entity_poly.type
_entity_poly.pdbx_seq_one_letter_code
_entity_poly.pdbx_strand_id
1 'polypeptide(L)'
;MRWYEVVNKFVEGKPAKGGGKCKYHYYSHYRDVVEIHENTVSYLFHEYTIAKYNKADKTLYISHCGYPTQTTRYRLDAIINQFFKDYRISRVYDNIRWKWLMVLEDNKNKKHYAFNWVKFDEHGKIIDGELFELIWIKYLGHGKNTDFGDYKVIKTQEGTFVIKNGKIYKVLCKKHYSTGIYYLAKEIKDSNIIKEINN
;
A
#
# COMPACT_ATOMS: atom_id res chain seq x y z
N MET A 1 1.43 -0.84 -29.54
CA MET A 1 2.01 -0.05 -28.44
C MET A 1 2.19 -0.92 -27.21
N ARG A 2 3.37 -0.87 -26.59
CA ARG A 2 3.68 -1.50 -25.30
C ARG A 2 2.99 -0.73 -24.19
N TRP A 3 2.70 -1.38 -23.07
CA TRP A 3 1.87 -0.79 -22.01
C TRP A 3 2.47 0.49 -21.38
N TYR A 4 3.80 0.59 -21.29
CA TYR A 4 4.47 1.78 -20.73
C TYR A 4 4.37 3.00 -21.67
N GLU A 5 4.28 2.78 -22.98
CA GLU A 5 4.05 3.88 -23.94
C GLU A 5 2.62 4.42 -23.80
N VAL A 6 1.66 3.56 -23.42
CA VAL A 6 0.28 3.98 -23.10
C VAL A 6 0.26 4.86 -21.84
N VAL A 7 1.12 4.58 -20.86
CA VAL A 7 1.28 5.44 -19.67
C VAL A 7 1.77 6.84 -20.07
N ASN A 8 2.74 6.94 -20.98
CA ASN A 8 3.17 8.24 -21.49
C ASN A 8 2.01 9.00 -22.17
N LYS A 9 1.18 8.30 -22.94
CA LYS A 9 0.00 8.91 -23.57
C LYS A 9 -1.06 9.37 -22.58
N PHE A 10 -1.21 8.67 -21.45
CA PHE A 10 -2.05 9.14 -20.35
C PHE A 10 -1.56 10.47 -19.78
N VAL A 11 -0.26 10.62 -19.54
CA VAL A 11 0.34 11.87 -19.06
C VAL A 11 0.22 13.00 -20.09
N GLU A 12 0.47 12.70 -21.36
CA GLU A 12 0.26 13.64 -22.47
C GLU A 12 -1.23 14.01 -22.65
N GLY A 13 -2.15 13.26 -22.05
CA GLY A 13 -3.58 13.39 -22.27
C GLY A 13 -3.96 13.16 -23.72
N LYS A 14 -3.48 12.07 -24.32
CA LYS A 14 -3.78 11.61 -25.68
C LYS A 14 -4.40 10.21 -25.67
N PRO A 15 -5.38 9.94 -26.55
CA PRO A 15 -5.99 8.62 -26.63
C PRO A 15 -4.96 7.59 -27.09
N ALA A 16 -5.02 6.39 -26.51
CA ALA A 16 -4.08 5.32 -26.82
C ALA A 16 -4.66 3.94 -26.53
N LYS A 17 -4.16 2.92 -27.23
CA LYS A 17 -4.47 1.51 -27.00
C LYS A 17 -3.18 0.69 -27.05
N GLY A 18 -2.98 -0.22 -26.10
CA GLY A 18 -1.76 -1.00 -26.01
C GLY A 18 -1.87 -2.22 -25.10
N GLY A 19 -0.72 -2.78 -24.73
CA GLY A 19 -0.64 -4.01 -23.93
C GLY A 19 -1.03 -5.29 -24.68
N GLY A 20 -1.34 -5.16 -25.98
CA GLY A 20 -1.93 -6.21 -26.81
C GLY A 20 -3.42 -6.40 -26.52
N LYS A 21 -4.10 -7.14 -27.39
CA LYS A 21 -5.48 -7.59 -27.13
C LYS A 21 -5.49 -8.64 -26.03
N CYS A 22 -6.54 -8.64 -25.20
CA CYS A 22 -6.68 -9.61 -24.12
C CYS A 22 -7.02 -10.99 -24.70
N LYS A 23 -6.14 -11.98 -24.49
CA LYS A 23 -6.37 -13.36 -24.93
C LYS A 23 -7.51 -14.03 -24.15
N TYR A 24 -7.63 -13.70 -22.86
CA TYR A 24 -8.62 -14.30 -21.96
C TYR A 24 -10.06 -13.85 -22.22
N HIS A 25 -10.25 -12.76 -22.96
CA HIS A 25 -11.56 -12.23 -23.34
C HIS A 25 -11.77 -12.30 -24.85
N TYR A 26 -11.31 -13.38 -25.49
CA TYR A 26 -11.49 -13.61 -26.93
C TYR A 26 -11.04 -12.45 -27.82
N TYR A 27 -9.99 -11.74 -27.41
CA TYR A 27 -9.45 -10.58 -28.13
C TYR A 27 -10.46 -9.42 -28.33
N SER A 28 -11.49 -9.34 -27.49
CA SER A 28 -12.55 -8.32 -27.56
C SER A 28 -12.03 -6.90 -27.29
N HIS A 29 -11.07 -6.77 -26.37
CA HIS A 29 -10.52 -5.47 -25.96
C HIS A 29 -8.99 -5.44 -25.89
N TYR A 30 -8.43 -4.22 -25.90
CA TYR A 30 -7.04 -3.97 -25.54
C TYR A 30 -6.87 -3.98 -24.03
N ARG A 31 -5.73 -4.47 -23.54
CA ARG A 31 -5.49 -4.53 -22.09
C ARG A 31 -5.32 -3.16 -21.48
N ASP A 32 -4.66 -2.24 -22.17
CA ASP A 32 -4.36 -0.91 -21.69
C ASP A 32 -4.97 0.11 -22.67
N VAL A 33 -5.81 1.02 -22.17
CA VAL A 33 -6.52 2.04 -22.98
C VAL A 33 -6.47 3.39 -22.27
N VAL A 34 -6.28 4.47 -23.04
CA VAL A 34 -6.46 5.85 -22.58
C VAL A 34 -7.65 6.46 -23.28
N GLU A 35 -8.60 6.95 -22.49
CA GLU A 35 -9.80 7.66 -22.93
C GLU A 35 -9.79 9.08 -22.39
N ILE A 36 -10.40 10.00 -23.13
CA ILE A 36 -10.46 11.42 -22.77
C ILE A 36 -11.91 11.86 -22.86
N HIS A 37 -12.41 12.40 -21.76
CA HIS A 37 -13.73 13.01 -21.67
C HIS A 37 -13.55 14.40 -21.08
N GLU A 38 -13.68 15.42 -21.93
CA GLU A 38 -13.48 16.82 -21.55
C GLU A 38 -12.12 17.03 -20.86
N ASN A 39 -12.13 17.39 -19.58
CA ASN A 39 -10.94 17.63 -18.77
C ASN A 39 -10.38 16.36 -18.12
N THR A 40 -11.04 15.21 -18.24
CA THR A 40 -10.64 13.97 -17.58
C THR A 40 -9.95 13.03 -18.56
N VAL A 41 -8.72 12.65 -18.26
CA VAL A 41 -7.99 11.57 -18.92
C VAL A 41 -8.11 10.32 -18.05
N SER A 42 -8.58 9.21 -18.60
CA SER A 42 -8.73 7.94 -17.88
C SER A 42 -7.79 6.88 -18.44
N TYR A 43 -7.10 6.15 -17.56
CA TYR A 43 -6.35 4.94 -17.92
C TYR A 43 -7.16 3.71 -17.50
N LEU A 44 -7.55 2.91 -18.48
CA LEU A 44 -8.29 1.67 -18.27
C LEU A 44 -7.34 0.48 -18.44
N PHE A 45 -7.35 -0.42 -17.45
CA PHE A 45 -6.72 -1.72 -17.52
C PHE A 45 -7.79 -2.81 -17.53
N HIS A 46 -7.88 -3.57 -18.62
CA HIS A 46 -8.97 -4.51 -18.89
C HIS A 46 -10.35 -3.87 -18.73
N GLU A 47 -10.55 -2.70 -19.34
CA GLU A 47 -11.81 -1.93 -19.28
C GLU A 47 -12.15 -1.37 -17.89
N TYR A 48 -11.31 -1.60 -16.87
CA TYR A 48 -11.45 -1.01 -15.53
C TYR A 48 -10.57 0.22 -15.37
N THR A 49 -11.13 1.34 -14.93
CA THR A 49 -10.38 2.58 -14.74
C THR A 49 -9.50 2.52 -13.50
N ILE A 50 -8.19 2.37 -13.70
CA ILE A 50 -7.20 2.32 -12.62
C ILE A 50 -6.55 3.67 -12.33
N ALA A 51 -6.68 4.64 -13.24
CA ALA A 51 -6.25 6.02 -12.99
C ALA A 51 -7.13 7.03 -13.72
N LYS A 52 -7.36 8.19 -13.10
CA LYS A 52 -7.99 9.36 -13.73
C LYS A 52 -7.20 10.61 -13.39
N TYR A 53 -6.88 11.41 -14.39
CA TYR A 53 -6.30 12.73 -14.20
C TYR A 53 -7.26 13.79 -14.70
N ASN A 54 -7.71 14.67 -13.80
CA ASN A 54 -8.54 15.81 -14.18
C ASN A 54 -7.61 17.02 -14.39
N LYS A 55 -7.59 17.53 -15.62
CA LYS A 55 -6.74 18.66 -16.04
C LYS A 55 -7.19 20.00 -15.46
N ALA A 56 -8.48 20.15 -15.11
CA ALA A 56 -9.03 21.41 -14.62
C ALA A 56 -8.64 21.67 -13.16
N ASP A 57 -8.79 20.67 -12.30
CA ASP A 57 -8.42 20.75 -10.88
C ASP A 57 -7.03 20.14 -10.59
N LYS A 58 -6.37 19.61 -11.62
CA LYS A 58 -5.05 18.95 -11.58
C LYS A 58 -4.96 17.82 -10.55
N THR A 59 -6.06 17.11 -10.31
CA THR A 59 -6.08 15.98 -9.38
C THR A 59 -5.84 14.64 -10.07
N LEU A 60 -5.08 13.77 -9.40
CA LEU A 60 -4.83 12.40 -9.85
C LEU A 60 -5.54 11.42 -8.91
N TYR A 61 -6.43 10.61 -9.46
CA TYR A 61 -7.02 9.45 -8.80
C TYR A 61 -6.32 8.18 -9.29
N ILE A 62 -6.01 7.26 -8.38
CA ILE A 62 -5.57 5.90 -8.71
C ILE A 62 -6.37 4.86 -7.92
N SER A 63 -6.61 3.70 -8.52
CA SER A 63 -7.24 2.55 -7.87
C SER A 63 -6.73 1.25 -8.47
N HIS A 64 -6.69 0.18 -7.68
CA HIS A 64 -6.45 -1.15 -8.22
C HIS A 64 -7.76 -1.91 -8.54
N CYS A 65 -8.93 -1.31 -8.32
CA CYS A 65 -10.26 -1.86 -8.64
C CYS A 65 -10.49 -3.31 -8.14
N GLY A 66 -9.97 -3.66 -6.97
CA GLY A 66 -10.05 -5.04 -6.44
C GLY A 66 -9.04 -6.03 -7.04
N TYR A 67 -8.16 -5.60 -7.94
CA TYR A 67 -7.13 -6.42 -8.58
C TYR A 67 -5.70 -6.08 -8.09
N PRO A 68 -5.28 -6.55 -6.89
CA PRO A 68 -3.92 -6.36 -6.39
C PRO A 68 -2.94 -7.32 -7.08
N THR A 69 -2.88 -7.28 -8.41
CA THR A 69 -1.98 -8.12 -9.22
C THR A 69 -0.64 -7.44 -9.44
N GLN A 70 0.38 -8.23 -9.77
CA GLN A 70 1.69 -7.71 -10.14
C GLN A 70 1.59 -6.80 -11.39
N THR A 71 0.71 -7.14 -12.33
CA THR A 71 0.49 -6.37 -13.56
C THR A 71 -0.14 -5.01 -13.25
N THR A 72 -1.18 -4.95 -12.42
CA THR A 72 -1.79 -3.70 -11.95
C THR A 72 -0.77 -2.83 -11.23
N ARG A 73 0.03 -3.43 -10.32
CA ARG A 73 1.12 -2.75 -9.61
C ARG A 73 2.08 -2.05 -10.57
N TYR A 74 2.55 -2.73 -11.62
CA TYR A 74 3.47 -2.13 -12.61
C TYR A 74 2.87 -0.89 -13.31
N ARG A 75 1.56 -0.89 -13.65
CA ARG A 75 0.92 0.27 -14.27
C ARG A 75 0.80 1.43 -13.29
N LEU A 76 0.26 1.16 -12.09
CA LEU A 76 0.05 2.17 -11.07
C LEU A 76 1.37 2.82 -10.63
N ASP A 77 2.41 2.00 -10.43
CA ASP A 77 3.76 2.46 -10.10
C ASP A 77 4.34 3.33 -11.23
N ALA A 78 4.17 2.93 -12.50
CA ALA A 78 4.62 3.74 -13.62
C ALA A 78 3.85 5.07 -13.71
N ILE A 79 2.52 5.05 -13.53
CA ILE A 79 1.67 6.24 -13.57
C ILE A 79 2.05 7.20 -12.45
N ILE A 80 2.09 6.75 -11.19
CA ILE A 80 2.34 7.63 -10.06
C ILE A 80 3.71 8.31 -10.17
N ASN A 81 4.73 7.59 -10.64
CA ASN A 81 6.07 8.14 -10.83
C ASN A 81 6.18 9.22 -11.92
N GLN A 82 5.19 9.32 -12.82
CA GLN A 82 5.12 10.44 -13.78
C GLN A 82 4.65 11.74 -13.13
N PHE A 83 3.86 11.65 -12.06
CA PHE A 83 3.31 12.80 -11.35
C PHE A 83 4.12 13.15 -10.11
N PHE A 84 4.50 12.14 -9.33
CA PHE A 84 5.10 12.31 -8.00
C PHE A 84 6.25 11.32 -7.80
N LYS A 85 7.49 11.83 -7.68
CA LYS A 85 8.69 11.01 -7.50
C LYS A 85 8.86 10.42 -6.09
N ASP A 86 8.17 11.00 -5.12
CA ASP A 86 8.27 10.59 -3.71
C ASP A 86 7.40 9.36 -3.40
N TYR A 87 6.60 8.89 -4.34
CA TYR A 87 5.72 7.74 -4.14
C TYR A 87 6.12 6.52 -4.95
N ARG A 88 5.85 5.35 -4.38
CA ARG A 88 6.01 4.07 -5.07
C ARG A 88 4.83 3.15 -4.79
N ILE A 89 4.49 2.29 -5.73
CA ILE A 89 3.48 1.25 -5.52
C ILE A 89 4.13 -0.13 -5.37
N SER A 90 3.93 -0.74 -4.21
CA SER A 90 4.37 -2.09 -3.88
C SER A 90 3.20 -3.05 -3.74
N ARG A 91 3.52 -4.34 -3.76
CA ARG A 91 2.56 -5.42 -3.51
C ARG A 91 3.07 -6.30 -2.38
N VAL A 92 2.26 -6.49 -1.36
CA VAL A 92 2.63 -7.24 -0.15
C VAL A 92 1.59 -8.31 0.14
N TYR A 93 2.02 -9.48 0.59
CA TYR A 93 1.12 -10.51 1.07
C TYR A 93 0.86 -10.32 2.56
N ASP A 94 -0.39 -10.07 2.92
CA ASP A 94 -0.84 -9.97 4.31
C ASP A 94 -1.17 -11.38 4.82
N ASN A 95 -0.26 -11.95 5.62
CA ASN A 95 -0.45 -13.28 6.22
C ASN A 95 -1.57 -13.31 7.28
N ILE A 96 -1.98 -12.17 7.84
CA ILE A 96 -3.06 -12.12 8.84
C ILE A 96 -4.41 -12.26 8.13
N ARG A 97 -4.56 -11.54 7.01
CA ARG A 97 -5.80 -11.53 6.21
C ARG A 97 -5.76 -12.50 5.03
N TRP A 98 -4.66 -13.23 4.87
CA TRP A 98 -4.40 -14.19 3.80
C TRP A 98 -4.65 -13.64 2.39
N LYS A 99 -4.33 -12.36 2.14
CA LYS A 99 -4.59 -11.69 0.86
C LYS A 99 -3.45 -10.78 0.41
N TRP A 100 -3.36 -10.53 -0.90
CA TRP A 100 -2.45 -9.53 -1.45
C TRP A 100 -3.02 -8.12 -1.23
N LEU A 101 -2.15 -7.21 -0.81
CA LEU A 101 -2.42 -5.78 -0.65
C LEU A 101 -1.62 -4.97 -1.67
N MET A 102 -2.22 -3.89 -2.16
CA MET A 102 -1.51 -2.83 -2.88
C MET A 102 -1.08 -1.77 -1.87
N VAL A 103 0.20 -1.41 -1.87
CA VAL A 103 0.79 -0.50 -0.89
C VAL A 103 1.33 0.72 -1.60
N LEU A 104 0.87 1.89 -1.20
CA LEU A 104 1.45 3.19 -1.53
C LEU A 104 2.54 3.50 -0.51
N GLU A 105 3.79 3.59 -0.96
CA GLU A 105 4.94 3.99 -0.15
C GLU A 105 5.17 5.49 -0.34
N ASP A 106 5.07 6.27 0.73
CA ASP A 106 5.41 7.69 0.79
C ASP A 106 6.84 7.81 1.33
N ASN A 107 7.80 7.96 0.41
CA ASN A 107 9.22 7.99 0.76
C ASN A 107 9.60 9.26 1.52
N LYS A 108 8.90 10.37 1.27
CA LYS A 108 9.15 11.67 1.90
C LYS A 108 8.83 11.62 3.38
N ASN A 109 7.65 11.09 3.73
CA ASN A 109 7.19 10.99 5.12
C ASN A 109 7.51 9.66 5.78
N LYS A 110 8.13 8.72 5.05
CA LYS A 110 8.43 7.34 5.50
C LYS A 110 7.18 6.59 5.96
N LYS A 111 6.07 6.80 5.26
CA LYS A 111 4.78 6.16 5.54
C LYS A 111 4.45 5.13 4.47
N HIS A 112 3.64 4.17 4.84
CA HIS A 112 3.14 3.15 3.92
C HIS A 112 1.65 3.03 4.12
N TYR A 113 0.89 2.95 3.03
CA TYR A 113 -0.55 2.84 3.10
C TYR A 113 -0.99 1.67 2.24
N ALA A 114 -1.72 0.72 2.81
CA ALA A 114 -2.49 -0.17 1.96
C ALA A 114 -3.74 0.58 1.50
N PHE A 115 -4.07 0.49 0.21
CA PHE A 115 -5.13 1.30 -0.39
C PHE A 115 -5.95 0.50 -1.39
N ASN A 116 -7.24 0.80 -1.48
CA ASN A 116 -8.08 0.40 -2.62
C ASN A 116 -8.06 1.48 -3.71
N TRP A 117 -8.15 2.74 -3.29
CA TRP A 117 -8.04 3.92 -4.14
C TRP A 117 -7.54 5.11 -3.33
N VAL A 118 -6.93 6.08 -4.02
CA VAL A 118 -6.43 7.32 -3.42
C VAL A 118 -6.48 8.45 -4.44
N LYS A 119 -6.73 9.68 -3.97
CA LYS A 119 -6.73 10.91 -4.76
C LYS A 119 -5.66 11.87 -4.24
N PHE A 120 -4.86 12.40 -5.17
CA PHE A 120 -3.83 13.39 -4.94
C PHE A 120 -4.21 14.74 -5.55
N ASP A 121 -3.75 15.81 -4.92
CA ASP A 121 -3.72 17.15 -5.53
C ASP A 121 -2.50 17.35 -6.45
N GLU A 122 -2.36 18.55 -7.02
CA GLU A 122 -1.26 18.89 -7.94
C GLU A 122 0.13 18.86 -7.28
N HIS A 123 0.19 18.87 -5.94
CA HIS A 123 1.42 18.84 -5.16
C HIS A 123 1.75 17.43 -4.62
N GLY A 124 0.93 16.43 -4.96
CA GLY A 124 1.11 15.06 -4.49
C GLY A 124 0.68 14.86 -3.04
N LYS A 125 -0.09 15.79 -2.45
CA LYS A 125 -0.73 15.56 -1.15
C LYS A 125 -1.95 14.69 -1.36
N ILE A 126 -2.09 13.68 -0.51
CA ILE A 126 -3.30 12.86 -0.47
C ILE A 126 -4.44 13.73 0.08
N ILE A 127 -5.51 13.89 -0.70
CA ILE A 127 -6.68 14.70 -0.34
C ILE A 127 -7.93 13.86 -0.05
N ASP A 128 -7.96 12.62 -0.53
CA ASP A 128 -9.04 11.67 -0.28
C ASP A 128 -8.57 10.23 -0.57
N GLY A 129 -9.24 9.22 -0.02
CA GLY A 129 -8.90 7.82 -0.28
C GLY A 129 -9.48 6.80 0.69
N GLU A 130 -9.53 5.55 0.23
CA GLU A 130 -9.74 4.37 1.07
C GLU A 130 -8.38 3.72 1.32
N LEU A 131 -7.70 4.19 2.36
CA LEU A 131 -6.36 3.79 2.74
C LEU A 131 -6.23 3.56 4.23
N PHE A 132 -5.38 2.61 4.61
CA PHE A 132 -5.00 2.37 6.00
C PHE A 132 -3.48 2.38 6.12
N GLU A 133 -2.98 3.14 7.10
CA GLU A 133 -1.54 3.24 7.35
C GLU A 133 -1.01 1.88 7.84
N LEU A 134 0.02 1.39 7.15
CA LEU A 134 0.79 0.21 7.52
C LEU A 134 1.99 0.66 8.32
N ILE A 135 2.02 0.29 9.60
CA ILE A 135 3.24 0.36 10.39
C ILE A 135 4.12 -0.82 9.96
N TRP A 136 5.03 -0.56 9.03
CA TRP A 136 6.15 -1.47 8.81
C TRP A 136 7.02 -1.41 10.06
N ILE A 137 6.94 -2.45 10.88
CA ILE A 137 8.03 -2.74 11.82
C ILE A 137 9.21 -3.13 10.93
N LYS A 138 9.94 -2.10 10.45
CA LYS A 138 11.23 -2.22 9.77
C LYS A 138 12.06 -3.10 10.69
N TYR A 139 12.41 -4.29 10.20
CA TYR A 139 13.09 -5.32 10.98
C TYR A 139 12.22 -5.98 12.07
N LEU A 140 11.20 -6.72 11.65
CA LEU A 140 11.24 -8.14 12.00
C LEU A 140 12.50 -8.72 11.36
N GLY A 141 13.66 -8.54 12.00
CA GLY A 141 14.82 -9.35 11.66
C GLY A 141 14.45 -10.83 11.79
N HIS A 142 15.39 -11.73 11.54
CA HIS A 142 15.30 -13.13 11.95
C HIS A 142 15.26 -13.30 13.49
N GLY A 143 14.53 -12.45 14.21
CA GLY A 143 14.21 -12.63 15.61
C GLY A 143 13.28 -13.83 15.76
N LYS A 144 13.44 -14.56 16.87
CA LYS A 144 12.53 -15.63 17.25
C LYS A 144 11.15 -15.05 17.46
N ASN A 145 10.26 -15.26 16.49
CA ASN A 145 8.84 -15.06 16.66
C ASN A 145 8.34 -16.15 17.60
N THR A 146 7.64 -15.77 18.65
CA THR A 146 6.94 -16.73 19.50
C THR A 146 5.49 -16.32 19.55
N ASP A 147 4.65 -17.23 19.07
CA ASP A 147 3.21 -17.10 19.09
C ASP A 147 2.69 -17.77 20.36
N PHE A 148 1.86 -17.05 21.11
CA PHE A 148 1.26 -17.51 22.35
C PHE A 148 -0.28 -17.56 22.24
N GLY A 149 -0.82 -17.55 21.03
CA GLY A 149 -2.26 -17.55 20.75
C GLY A 149 -2.88 -16.17 20.92
N ASP A 150 -2.89 -15.65 22.14
CA ASP A 150 -3.58 -14.39 22.48
C ASP A 150 -2.77 -13.14 22.12
N TYR A 151 -1.48 -13.31 21.88
CA TYR A 151 -0.57 -12.23 21.52
C TYR A 151 0.67 -12.76 20.82
N LYS A 152 1.28 -11.90 20.01
CA LYS A 152 2.53 -12.18 19.32
C LYS A 152 3.65 -11.33 19.89
N VAL A 153 4.75 -11.96 20.27
CA VAL A 153 5.96 -11.24 20.74
C VAL A 153 6.98 -11.19 19.63
N ILE A 154 7.54 -10.00 19.47
CA ILE A 154 8.48 -9.65 18.43
C ILE A 154 9.74 -9.08 19.08
N LYS A 155 10.89 -9.70 18.85
CA LYS A 155 12.19 -9.19 19.31
C LYS A 155 12.98 -8.64 18.14
N THR A 156 13.37 -7.37 18.24
CA THR A 156 14.12 -6.63 17.21
C THR A 156 15.35 -5.96 17.84
N GLN A 157 16.22 -5.38 17.02
CA GLN A 157 17.32 -4.54 17.51
C GLN A 157 16.82 -3.28 18.23
N GLU A 158 15.63 -2.79 17.90
CA GLU A 158 15.04 -1.57 18.47
C GLU A 158 14.25 -1.81 19.77
N GLY A 159 14.11 -3.08 20.18
CA GLY A 159 13.42 -3.49 21.40
C GLY A 159 12.49 -4.69 21.19
N THR A 160 11.68 -4.95 22.23
CA THR A 160 10.65 -5.99 22.21
C THR A 160 9.28 -5.35 22.02
N PHE A 161 8.49 -5.92 21.12
CA PHE A 161 7.13 -5.48 20.80
C PHE A 161 6.13 -6.61 21.05
N VAL A 162 4.92 -6.23 21.46
CA VAL A 162 3.80 -7.15 21.66
C VAL A 162 2.65 -6.69 20.77
N ILE A 163 2.08 -7.63 20.02
CA ILE A 163 0.85 -7.43 19.25
C ILE A 163 -0.26 -8.19 19.97
N LYS A 164 -1.30 -7.48 20.41
CA LYS A 164 -2.47 -8.06 21.08
C LYS A 164 -3.71 -7.31 20.62
N ASN A 165 -4.74 -8.02 20.19
CA ASN A 165 -6.02 -7.43 19.73
C ASN A 165 -5.84 -6.31 18.67
N GLY A 166 -4.90 -6.50 17.74
CA GLY A 166 -4.62 -5.52 16.67
C GLY A 166 -3.86 -4.27 17.11
N LYS A 167 -3.50 -4.15 18.39
CA LYS A 167 -2.71 -3.05 18.94
C LYS A 167 -1.24 -3.43 19.09
N ILE A 168 -0.35 -2.46 18.90
CA ILE A 168 1.10 -2.63 19.01
C ILE A 168 1.60 -1.92 20.27
N TYR A 169 2.40 -2.65 21.02
CA TYR A 169 2.90 -2.24 22.32
C TYR A 169 4.43 -2.34 22.33
N LYS A 170 5.13 -1.27 22.70
CA LYS A 170 6.59 -1.31 22.92
C LYS A 170 6.87 -1.61 24.39
N VAL A 171 7.65 -2.66 24.65
CA VAL A 171 8.11 -3.01 26.00
C VAL A 171 9.27 -2.08 26.36
N LEU A 172 9.11 -1.30 27.43
CA LEU A 172 10.07 -0.26 27.83
C LEU A 172 11.09 -0.74 28.87
N CYS A 173 10.80 -1.80 29.63
CA CYS A 173 11.66 -2.25 30.73
C CYS A 173 12.53 -3.47 30.36
N LYS A 174 13.85 -3.35 30.57
CA LYS A 174 14.88 -4.40 30.39
C LYS A 174 15.19 -5.15 31.70
N LYS A 175 14.23 -5.41 32.59
CA LYS A 175 14.51 -6.40 33.64
C LYS A 175 14.64 -7.76 32.96
N HIS A 176 15.80 -8.39 33.12
CA HIS A 176 16.12 -9.70 32.57
C HIS A 176 15.15 -10.74 33.16
N TYR A 177 14.02 -10.94 32.50
CA TYR A 177 13.16 -12.06 32.80
C TYR A 177 13.41 -13.14 31.76
N SER A 178 14.36 -14.03 32.06
CA SER A 178 14.60 -15.26 31.30
C SER A 178 13.34 -16.15 31.20
N THR A 179 12.33 -15.90 32.03
CA THR A 179 11.05 -16.61 32.10
C THR A 179 9.80 -15.71 32.10
N GLY A 180 9.94 -14.37 32.09
CA GLY A 180 8.85 -13.44 32.45
C GLY A 180 8.20 -12.62 31.32
N ILE A 181 8.57 -12.85 30.06
CA ILE A 181 7.73 -12.35 28.94
C ILE A 181 6.33 -13.01 28.98
N TYR A 182 6.24 -14.22 29.56
CA TYR A 182 5.00 -14.94 29.84
C TYR A 182 4.04 -14.18 30.77
N TYR A 183 4.55 -13.39 31.71
CA TYR A 183 3.74 -12.67 32.70
C TYR A 183 3.35 -11.27 32.24
N LEU A 184 4.18 -10.63 31.38
CA LEU A 184 3.92 -9.30 30.81
C LEU A 184 2.63 -9.20 29.99
N ALA A 185 2.19 -10.30 29.37
CA ALA A 185 0.95 -10.35 28.62
C ALA A 185 -0.29 -10.70 29.47
N LYS A 186 -0.06 -11.30 30.64
CA LYS A 186 -1.09 -11.64 31.63
C LYS A 186 -1.44 -10.42 32.51
N GLU A 187 -0.48 -9.53 32.75
CA GLU A 187 -0.64 -8.30 33.52
C GLU A 187 -0.45 -7.03 32.66
N ILE A 188 -1.20 -6.92 31.57
CA ILE A 188 -1.41 -5.63 30.88
C ILE A 188 -2.37 -4.79 31.75
N LYS A 189 -1.87 -4.36 32.91
CA LYS A 189 -2.48 -3.35 33.79
C LYS A 189 -1.46 -2.40 34.41
N ASP A 190 -0.15 -2.72 34.36
CA ASP A 190 0.88 -1.80 34.84
C ASP A 190 1.37 -0.86 33.74
N SER A 191 0.85 0.36 33.78
CA SER A 191 1.05 1.47 32.84
C SER A 191 2.51 1.95 32.66
N ASN A 192 3.45 1.44 33.46
CA ASN A 192 4.85 1.86 33.45
C ASN A 192 5.77 0.95 32.61
N ILE A 193 5.27 -0.17 32.08
CA ILE A 193 6.10 -1.20 31.42
C ILE A 193 5.92 -1.20 29.90
N ILE A 194 4.77 -0.73 29.42
CA ILE A 194 4.37 -0.79 28.03
C ILE A 194 3.87 0.59 27.59
N LYS A 195 4.35 1.08 26.44
CA LYS A 195 3.73 2.21 25.75
C LYS A 195 2.94 1.69 24.56
N GLU A 196 1.62 1.91 24.58
CA GLU A 196 0.80 1.75 23.38
C GLU A 196 1.31 2.74 22.33
N ILE A 197 1.66 2.21 21.17
CA ILE A 197 1.99 3.04 20.02
C ILE A 197 0.65 3.37 19.38
N ASN A 198 0.08 4.50 19.75
CA ASN A 198 -1.12 5.01 19.10
C ASN A 198 -0.78 5.40 17.66
N ASN A 199 -1.62 4.94 16.72
CA ASN A 199 -1.61 5.36 15.32
C ASN A 199 -1.79 6.88 15.20
#